data_AF-A0A968VKR4-F1
#
_entry.id   AF-A0A968VKR4-F1
#
_cell.length_a   1.000
_cell.length_b   1.000
_cell.length_c   1.000
_cell.angle_alpha   90.00
_cell.angle_beta   90.00
_cell.angle_gamma   90.00
#
_symmetry.space_group_name_H-M   'P 1'
#
loop_
_entity.id
_entity.type
_entity.pdbx_description
1 polymer ?
#
loop_
_entity_poly.entity_id
_entity_poly.type
_entity_poly.pdbx_seq_one_letter_code
_entity_poly.pdbx_strand_id
1 'polypeptide(L)'
;MFKEQLGELGETVNFVFISVDGTRDTPELLASHLKQFDPAFIGLQADEATLRRIGTSFGLYYQKQPLEGSASGYTIDHSAASYLLNADGELVMVYSYGTPADVIADDVQEM
;
A
#
# COMPACT_ATOMS: atom_id res chain seq x y z
N MET A 1 12.47 -5.62 -12.27
CA MET A 1 11.50 -5.38 -11.18
C MET A 1 11.79 -4.02 -10.55
N PHE A 2 10.80 -3.30 -10.00
CA PHE A 2 10.97 -1.94 -9.46
C PHE A 2 12.18 -1.78 -8.52
N LYS A 3 12.36 -2.73 -7.58
CA LYS A 3 13.51 -2.73 -6.66
C LYS A 3 14.87 -2.87 -7.34
N GLU A 4 14.95 -3.57 -8.47
CA GLU A 4 16.18 -3.67 -9.26
C GLU A 4 16.54 -2.33 -9.91
N GLN A 5 15.54 -1.52 -10.28
CA GLN A 5 15.75 -0.18 -10.84
C GLN A 5 16.33 0.78 -9.79
N LEU A 6 16.04 0.55 -8.51
CA LEU A 6 16.56 1.36 -7.40
C LEU A 6 18.04 1.09 -7.07
N GLY A 7 18.65 0.03 -7.60
CA GLY A 7 20.04 -0.31 -7.27
C GLY A 7 20.24 -0.51 -5.76
N GLU A 8 21.26 0.15 -5.19
CA GLU A 8 21.56 0.06 -3.75
C GLU A 8 20.44 0.65 -2.87
N LEU A 9 19.66 1.62 -3.36
CA LEU A 9 18.52 2.19 -2.63
C LEU A 9 17.39 1.16 -2.44
N GLY A 10 17.34 0.11 -3.28
CA GLY A 10 16.38 -0.97 -3.11
C GLY A 10 16.48 -1.65 -1.74
N GLU A 11 17.65 -1.62 -1.11
CA GLU A 11 17.88 -2.21 0.22
C GLU A 11 17.47 -1.28 1.38
N THR A 12 17.27 0.01 1.12
CA THR A 12 16.90 1.01 2.15
C THR A 12 15.44 1.43 2.06
N VAL A 13 14.79 1.21 0.92
CA VAL A 13 13.36 1.51 0.71
C VAL A 13 12.48 0.41 1.31
N ASN A 14 11.56 0.82 2.19
CA ASN A 14 10.57 -0.08 2.78
C ASN A 14 9.25 0.00 2.01
N PHE A 15 8.72 -1.15 1.60
CA PHE A 15 7.40 -1.25 0.99
C PHE A 15 6.37 -1.64 2.05
N VAL A 16 5.41 -0.74 2.30
CA VAL A 16 4.36 -0.95 3.30
C VAL A 16 3.00 -1.08 2.62
N PHE A 17 2.31 -2.17 2.91
CA PHE A 17 0.94 -2.43 2.46
C PHE A 17 0.00 -2.40 3.65
N ILE A 18 -0.98 -1.50 3.65
CA ILE A 18 -1.98 -1.39 4.72
C ILE A 18 -3.31 -1.90 4.18
N SER A 19 -3.84 -2.97 4.76
CA SER A 19 -5.18 -3.45 4.41
C SER A 19 -6.27 -2.54 4.99
N VAL A 20 -7.29 -2.29 4.17
CA VAL A 20 -8.55 -1.63 4.56
C VAL A 20 -9.66 -2.63 4.91
N ASP A 21 -9.37 -3.93 4.85
CA ASP A 21 -10.30 -5.01 5.18
C ASP A 21 -9.76 -5.92 6.26
N GLY A 22 -9.66 -5.38 7.47
CA GLY A 22 -9.23 -6.14 8.63
C GLY A 22 -10.15 -7.30 9.01
N THR A 23 -11.31 -7.49 8.36
CA THR A 23 -12.16 -8.65 8.64
C THR A 23 -11.77 -9.89 7.85
N ARG A 24 -11.15 -9.73 6.67
CA ARG A 24 -10.68 -10.82 5.81
C ARG A 24 -9.17 -10.95 5.78
N ASP A 25 -8.46 -9.83 5.85
CA ASP A 25 -7.02 -9.79 5.65
C ASP A 25 -6.28 -9.99 6.97
N THR A 26 -6.15 -11.25 7.38
CA THR A 26 -5.36 -11.60 8.57
C THR A 26 -3.86 -11.38 8.31
N PRO A 27 -3.04 -11.19 9.36
CA PRO A 27 -1.59 -11.04 9.20
C PRO A 27 -0.94 -12.19 8.44
N GLU A 28 -1.38 -13.43 8.65
CA GLU A 28 -0.85 -14.62 7.98
C GLU A 28 -1.19 -14.60 6.48
N LEU A 29 -2.43 -14.23 6.14
CA LEU A 29 -2.86 -14.11 4.74
C LEU A 29 -2.10 -12.98 4.04
N LEU A 30 -2.00 -11.81 4.65
CA LEU A 30 -1.22 -10.68 4.12
C LEU A 30 0.24 -11.07 3.89
N ALA A 31 0.89 -11.71 4.86
CA ALA A 31 2.26 -12.17 4.72
C ALA A 31 2.43 -13.17 3.57
N SER A 32 1.49 -14.12 3.41
CA SER A 32 1.52 -15.08 2.30
C SER A 32 1.27 -14.44 0.94
N HIS A 33 0.41 -13.43 0.88
CA HIS A 33 0.09 -12.68 -0.33
C HIS A 33 1.28 -11.83 -0.77
N LEU A 34 1.83 -11.03 0.14
CA LEU A 34 2.89 -10.05 -0.15
C LEU A 34 4.23 -10.71 -0.51
N LYS A 35 4.54 -11.88 0.07
CA LYS A 35 5.74 -12.67 -0.30
C LYS A 35 5.80 -13.08 -1.77
N GLN A 36 4.68 -13.10 -2.47
CA GLN A 36 4.63 -13.41 -3.90
C GLN A 36 5.14 -12.23 -4.76
N PHE A 37 5.19 -11.03 -4.19
CA PHE A 37 5.69 -9.82 -4.86
C PHE A 37 7.14 -9.53 -4.47
N ASP A 38 7.41 -9.33 -3.19
CA ASP A 38 8.76 -9.22 -2.64
C ASP A 38 8.72 -9.59 -1.14
N PRO A 39 9.64 -10.43 -0.64
CA PRO A 39 9.67 -10.85 0.75
C PRO A 39 9.92 -9.73 1.76
N ALA A 40 10.37 -8.55 1.33
CA ALA A 40 10.60 -7.37 2.16
C ALA A 40 9.35 -6.51 2.38
N PHE A 41 8.21 -6.83 1.74
CA PHE A 41 6.97 -6.11 2.00
C PHE A 41 6.52 -6.26 3.46
N ILE A 42 6.20 -5.13 4.07
CA ILE A 42 5.60 -5.04 5.40
C ILE A 42 4.09 -4.94 5.23
N GLY A 43 3.38 -6.03 5.56
CA GLY A 43 1.92 -6.05 5.60
C GLY A 43 1.39 -5.58 6.95
N LEU A 44 0.49 -4.61 6.94
CA LEU A 44 -0.15 -4.06 8.12
C LEU A 44 -1.68 -4.23 8.02
N GLN A 45 -2.26 -4.62 9.14
CA GLN A 45 -3.69 -4.55 9.39
C GLN A 45 -3.92 -3.40 10.36
N ALA A 46 -4.83 -2.49 10.02
CA ALA A 46 -5.14 -1.32 10.85
C ALA A 46 -6.56 -1.42 11.40
N ASP A 47 -6.77 -0.84 12.58
CA ASP A 47 -8.12 -0.66 13.11
C ASP A 47 -8.81 0.55 12.44
N GLU A 48 -10.13 0.62 12.60
CA GLU A 48 -10.96 1.69 12.06
C GLU A 48 -10.51 3.09 12.48
N ALA A 49 -9.98 3.23 13.70
CA ALA A 49 -9.49 4.52 14.19
C ALA A 49 -8.21 4.96 13.44
N THR A 50 -7.31 4.02 13.19
CA THR A 50 -6.07 4.24 12.44
C THR A 50 -6.37 4.51 10.97
N LEU A 51 -7.25 3.73 10.34
CA LEU A 51 -7.67 3.96 8.95
C LEU A 51 -8.31 5.34 8.77
N ARG A 52 -9.14 5.79 9.72
CA ARG A 52 -9.68 7.16 9.69
C ARG A 52 -8.60 8.23 9.77
N ARG A 53 -7.58 8.04 10.62
CA ARG A 53 -6.44 8.98 10.71
C ARG A 53 -5.65 9.03 9.40
N ILE A 54 -5.41 7.88 8.78
CA ILE A 54 -4.79 7.79 7.46
C ILE A 54 -5.67 8.50 6.42
N GLY A 55 -6.99 8.31 6.47
CA GLY A 55 -7.97 9.05 5.66
C GLY A 55 -7.79 10.56 5.73
N THR A 56 -7.69 11.10 6.94
CA THR A 56 -7.48 12.55 7.15
C THR A 56 -6.13 13.04 6.64
N SER A 57 -5.06 12.26 6.83
CA SER A 57 -3.70 12.70 6.48
C SER A 57 -3.33 12.48 5.01
N PHE A 58 -3.89 11.45 4.37
CA PHE A 58 -3.48 10.98 3.05
C PHE A 58 -4.62 10.93 2.03
N GLY A 59 -5.86 11.24 2.42
CA GLY A 59 -7.01 11.16 1.53
C GLY A 59 -7.46 9.73 1.22
N LEU A 60 -7.11 8.77 2.08
CA LEU A 60 -7.59 7.39 1.97
C LEU A 60 -9.12 7.35 1.98
N TYR A 61 -9.67 6.75 0.94
CA TYR A 61 -11.08 6.37 0.83
C TYR A 61 -11.18 4.86 0.80
N TYR A 62 -12.15 4.30 1.52
CA TYR A 62 -12.56 2.91 1.36
C TYR A 62 -14.03 2.74 1.72
N GLN A 63 -14.72 1.83 1.03
CA GLN A 63 -16.12 1.54 1.29
C GLN A 63 -16.43 0.07 1.01
N LYS A 64 -17.10 -0.58 1.95
CA LYS A 64 -17.64 -1.93 1.78
C LYS A 64 -18.91 -1.89 0.92
N GLN A 65 -18.88 -2.59 -0.21
CA GLN A 65 -20.01 -2.71 -1.14
C GLN A 65 -20.56 -4.14 -1.12
N PRO A 66 -21.87 -4.33 -0.88
CA PRO A 66 -22.51 -5.63 -1.08
C PRO A 66 -22.27 -6.14 -2.50
N LEU A 67 -21.94 -7.43 -2.63
CA LEU A 67 -21.71 -8.07 -3.92
C LEU A 67 -22.29 -9.48 -3.89
N GLU A 68 -23.51 -9.60 -4.41
CA GLU A 68 -24.22 -10.88 -4.49
C GLU A 68 -23.45 -11.87 -5.38
N GLY A 69 -23.44 -13.14 -4.96
CA GLY A 69 -22.71 -14.20 -5.66
C GLY A 69 -21.20 -14.24 -5.39
N SER A 70 -20.61 -13.26 -4.68
CA SER A 70 -19.25 -13.39 -4.19
C SER A 70 -19.18 -14.29 -2.95
N ALA A 71 -18.06 -15.00 -2.78
CA ALA A 71 -17.86 -15.88 -1.61
C ALA A 71 -17.89 -15.12 -0.28
N SER A 72 -17.47 -13.85 -0.27
CA SER A 72 -17.52 -12.95 0.89
C SER A 72 -18.86 -12.23 1.06
N GLY A 73 -19.71 -12.18 0.02
CA GLY A 73 -20.92 -11.38 -0.02
C GLY A 73 -20.69 -9.87 -0.23
N TYR A 74 -19.44 -9.44 -0.42
CA TYR A 74 -19.07 -8.04 -0.61
C TYR A 74 -17.70 -7.86 -1.27
N THR A 75 -17.49 -6.66 -1.81
CA THR A 75 -16.19 -6.10 -2.21
C THR A 75 -15.87 -4.84 -1.40
N ILE A 76 -14.62 -4.37 -1.47
CA ILE A 76 -14.21 -3.09 -0.90
C ILE A 76 -13.77 -2.18 -2.05
N ASP A 77 -14.45 -1.06 -2.23
CA ASP A 77 -13.91 0.05 -3.01
C ASP A 77 -12.81 0.72 -2.19
N HIS A 78 -11.72 1.13 -2.81
CA HIS A 78 -10.68 1.90 -2.13
C HIS A 78 -9.95 2.87 -3.06
N SER A 79 -9.32 3.89 -2.49
CA SER A 79 -8.37 4.75 -3.20
C SER A 79 -7.18 3.93 -3.70
N ALA A 80 -6.70 4.22 -4.90
CA ALA A 80 -5.64 3.45 -5.56
C ALA A 80 -4.31 4.23 -5.69
N ALA A 81 -4.16 5.31 -4.93
CA ALA A 81 -2.92 6.09 -4.90
C ALA A 81 -1.84 5.37 -4.06
N SER A 82 -0.57 5.60 -4.43
CA SER A 82 0.61 5.21 -3.65
C SER A 82 1.30 6.44 -3.08
N TYR A 83 2.00 6.30 -1.96
CA TYR A 83 2.57 7.41 -1.20
C TYR A 83 4.05 7.16 -0.94
N LEU A 84 4.87 8.18 -1.15
CA LEU A 84 6.30 8.16 -0.82
C LEU A 84 6.55 9.01 0.42
N LEU A 85 7.08 8.39 1.46
CA LEU A 85 7.51 9.05 2.68
C LEU A 85 9.04 9.11 2.72
N ASN A 86 9.60 10.21 3.24
CA ASN A 86 11.04 10.27 3.54
C ASN A 86 11.37 9.51 4.84
N ALA A 87 12.65 9.44 5.20
CA ALA A 87 13.12 8.74 6.40
C ALA A 87 12.59 9.34 7.72
N ASP A 88 12.19 10.61 7.71
CA ASP A 88 11.58 11.31 8.86
C ASP A 88 10.05 11.06 8.94
N GLY A 89 9.47 10.34 7.97
CA GLY A 89 8.05 10.00 7.90
C GLY A 89 7.17 11.08 7.27
N GLU A 90 7.77 12.06 6.59
CA GLU A 90 7.05 13.15 5.92
C GLU A 90 6.63 12.73 4.51
N LEU A 91 5.42 13.12 4.10
CA LEU A 91 4.91 12.86 2.75
C LEU A 91 5.64 13.71 1.71
N VAL A 92 6.30 13.05 0.76
CA VAL A 92 7.08 13.69 -0.31
C VAL A 92 6.28 13.69 -1.62
N MET A 93 5.76 12.53 -2.03
CA MET A 93 5.01 12.38 -3.29
C MET A 93 3.75 11.52 -3.13
N VAL A 94 2.75 11.80 -3.97
CA VAL A 94 1.55 10.98 -4.14
C VAL A 94 1.45 10.57 -5.60
N TYR A 95 1.44 9.26 -5.85
CA TYR A 95 1.34 8.69 -7.18
C TYR A 95 -0.09 8.23 -7.46
N SER A 96 -0.63 8.64 -8.61
CA SER A 96 -1.92 8.16 -9.07
C SER A 96 -1.86 6.69 -9.48
N TYR A 97 -3.02 6.05 -9.52
CA TYR A 97 -3.11 4.70 -10.06
C TYR A 97 -2.57 4.65 -11.50
N GLY A 98 -1.69 3.68 -11.76
CA GLY A 98 -1.09 3.47 -13.07
C GLY A 98 0.13 4.34 -13.36
N THR A 99 0.64 5.13 -12.39
CA THR A 99 1.96 5.75 -12.52
C THR A 99 3.01 4.66 -12.84
N PRO A 100 3.80 4.82 -13.92
CA PRO A 100 4.83 3.87 -14.28
C PRO A 100 5.87 3.67 -13.17
N ALA A 101 6.35 2.44 -13.02
CA ALA A 101 7.28 2.08 -11.95
C ALA A 101 8.65 2.78 -12.10
N ASP A 102 9.11 3.02 -13.33
CA ASP A 102 10.33 3.77 -13.61
C ASP A 102 10.24 5.22 -13.16
N VAL A 103 9.10 5.90 -13.37
CA VAL A 103 8.89 7.26 -12.86
C VAL A 103 9.02 7.32 -11.34
N ILE A 104 8.41 6.37 -10.63
CA ILE A 104 8.51 6.31 -9.16
C ILE A 104 9.97 6.02 -8.73
N ALA A 105 10.72 5.22 -9.50
CA ALA A 105 12.09 4.85 -9.17
C ALA A 105 13.03 6.04 -9.34
N ASP A 106 12.84 6.82 -10.42
CA ASP A 106 13.59 8.05 -10.68
C ASP A 106 13.35 9.06 -9.55
N ASP A 107 12.09 9.28 -9.14
CA ASP A 107 11.75 10.19 -8.03
C ASP A 107 12.42 9.77 -6.71
N VAL A 108 12.50 8.45 -6.42
CA VAL A 108 13.17 7.93 -5.23
C VAL A 108 14.68 8.13 -5.28
N GLN A 109 15.30 8.10 -6.46
CA GLN A 109 16.74 8.31 -6.63
C GLN A 109 17.15 9.79 -6.50
N GLU A 110 16.21 10.72 -6.74
CA GLU A 110 16.44 12.16 -6.64
C GLU A 110 16.23 12.73 -5.22
N MET A 111 15.76 11.91 -4.27
CA MET A 111 15.61 12.28 -2.84
C MET A 111 16.94 12.40 -2.10
#